data_AF-A0A7S2FHJ3-F1
#
_entry.id   AF-A0A7S2FHJ3-F1
#
_cell.length_a   1.000
_cell.length_b   1.000
_cell.length_c   1.000
_cell.angle_alpha   90.00
_cell.angle_beta   90.00
_cell.angle_gamma   90.00
#
_symmetry.space_group_name_H-M   'P 1'
#
loop_
_entity.id
_entity.type
_entity.pdbx_description
1 polymer ?
#
loop_
_entity_poly.entity_id
_entity_poly.type
_entity_poly.pdbx_seq_one_letter_code
_entity_poly.pdbx_strand_id
1 'polypeptide(L)'
;MPSVFEQEFATRQTVKIYKESRDTKLGVTFYRCDPQDDGHKNSAIISKLSESGPAFGLLNVGERILSVQGCDVEGPLHAARLLRESEGYLRIVKIPTRADFAANKNRYAQIEAEAARRALEQALPGQTPQMTPRTDAATPRGPNASSTPLLTGLRVLNGAQPAQQGALNLGLNLTEMTESAKKQVEGLQQNIGNLSARATAFFGKVGEMLPTEDNKKKRAALRIQRSYRAFAARGHFHEERGAVLMLQAAARRHKAQTIGKYKRTLKHWAAITIQENWRRHKKRKMRAEQKALRDQQAEAQRLQAEMETAARGNSPSIMTKLSRSLSFTKRNKKSEGSTPRGGGEDGGAVVDKLPTPVLSGASTTASEASPTTAEATPATKKRSLSFTRRKKAQAGGENLDSSKQTL
;
A
#
# COMPACT_ATOMS: atom_id res chain seq x y z
N MET A 1 -18.01 17.42 -53.28
CA MET A 1 -18.28 16.24 -52.42
C MET A 1 -17.98 16.65 -51.00
N PRO A 2 -18.96 16.61 -50.07
CA PRO A 2 -18.67 16.86 -48.66
C PRO A 2 -17.56 15.92 -48.21
N SER A 3 -16.64 16.42 -47.37
CA SER A 3 -15.56 15.57 -46.86
C SER A 3 -16.18 14.42 -46.05
N VAL A 4 -15.55 13.24 -46.05
CA VAL A 4 -16.02 12.07 -45.26
C VAL A 4 -16.27 12.49 -43.79
N PHE A 5 -15.47 13.43 -43.30
CA PHE A 5 -15.58 14.03 -41.98
C PHE A 5 -16.90 14.80 -41.75
N GLU A 6 -17.39 15.57 -42.72
CA GLU A 6 -18.67 16.28 -42.60
C GLU A 6 -19.85 15.30 -42.49
N GLN A 7 -19.80 14.18 -43.20
CA GLN A 7 -20.81 13.12 -43.08
C GLN A 7 -20.76 12.45 -41.70
N GLU A 8 -19.57 12.22 -41.15
CA GLU A 8 -19.41 11.70 -39.78
C GLU A 8 -19.98 12.67 -38.73
N PHE A 9 -19.84 13.98 -38.96
CA PHE A 9 -20.34 15.02 -38.05
C PHE A 9 -21.87 15.06 -37.96
N ALA A 10 -22.58 14.57 -38.97
CA ALA A 10 -24.03 14.42 -38.91
C ALA A 10 -24.49 13.34 -37.90
N THR A 11 -23.61 12.39 -37.55
CA THR A 11 -23.94 11.25 -36.66
C THR A 11 -23.64 11.50 -35.18
N ARG A 12 -23.45 12.76 -34.79
CA ARG A 12 -23.11 13.16 -33.41
C ARG A 12 -24.21 12.75 -32.44
N GLN A 13 -23.80 12.10 -31.35
CA GLN A 13 -24.67 11.75 -30.23
C GLN A 13 -24.25 12.50 -28.98
N THR A 14 -25.22 12.94 -28.19
CA THR A 14 -24.96 13.57 -26.88
C THR A 14 -25.33 12.60 -25.77
N VAL A 15 -24.35 12.24 -24.94
CA VAL A 15 -24.53 11.35 -23.79
C VAL A 15 -24.39 12.15 -22.50
N LYS A 16 -25.26 11.88 -21.53
CA LYS A 16 -25.17 12.42 -20.18
C LYS A 16 -24.60 11.37 -19.23
N ILE A 17 -23.50 11.66 -18.55
CA ILE A 17 -22.86 10.77 -17.58
C ILE A 17 -22.81 11.48 -16.24
N TYR A 18 -23.24 10.83 -15.16
CA TYR A 18 -23.13 11.39 -13.82
C TYR A 18 -21.80 11.01 -13.17
N LYS A 19 -21.10 12.00 -12.59
CA LYS A 19 -19.85 11.83 -11.88
C LYS A 19 -19.96 12.48 -10.50
N GLU A 20 -19.97 11.66 -9.46
CA GLU A 20 -20.22 12.08 -8.07
C GLU A 20 -19.21 13.12 -7.54
N SER A 21 -17.93 12.97 -7.87
CA SER A 21 -16.86 13.85 -7.39
C SER A 21 -15.75 13.98 -8.42
N ARG A 22 -14.90 15.01 -8.32
CA ARG A 22 -13.72 15.18 -9.19
C ARG A 22 -12.76 13.98 -9.14
N ASP A 23 -12.66 13.33 -7.98
CA ASP A 23 -11.80 12.17 -7.74
C ASP A 23 -12.37 10.85 -8.27
N THR A 24 -13.67 10.82 -8.57
CA THR A 24 -14.33 9.63 -9.14
C THR A 24 -13.75 9.34 -10.53
N LYS A 25 -13.12 8.18 -10.69
CA LYS A 25 -12.54 7.77 -11.97
C LYS A 25 -13.65 7.29 -12.90
N LEU A 26 -13.84 7.97 -14.04
CA LEU A 26 -14.79 7.53 -15.07
C LEU A 26 -14.43 6.18 -15.70
N GLY A 27 -13.15 5.80 -15.65
CA GLY A 27 -12.66 4.54 -16.20
C GLY A 27 -12.40 4.57 -17.71
N VAL A 28 -12.24 5.75 -18.31
CA VAL A 28 -11.99 5.92 -19.74
C VAL A 28 -10.49 6.16 -19.99
N THR A 29 -9.91 5.48 -20.97
CA THR A 29 -8.59 5.79 -21.53
C THR A 29 -8.69 6.05 -23.03
N PHE A 30 -7.75 6.81 -23.57
CA PHE A 30 -7.72 7.21 -24.97
C PHE A 30 -6.48 6.71 -25.68
N TYR A 31 -6.59 6.46 -26.98
CA TYR A 31 -5.41 6.29 -27.82
C TYR A 31 -4.65 7.61 -27.92
N ARG A 32 -3.31 7.55 -27.93
CA ARG A 32 -2.47 8.76 -28.02
C ARG A 32 -2.48 9.41 -29.40
N CYS A 33 -2.58 8.59 -30.44
CA CYS A 33 -2.64 9.01 -31.83
C CYS A 33 -3.73 8.21 -32.53
N ASP A 34 -4.52 8.87 -33.38
CA ASP A 34 -5.36 8.15 -34.34
C ASP A 34 -4.54 7.90 -35.62
N PRO A 35 -4.26 6.65 -36.00
CA PRO A 35 -3.59 6.31 -37.26
C PRO A 35 -4.24 6.84 -38.53
N GLN A 36 -5.54 7.15 -38.49
CA GLN A 36 -6.30 7.54 -39.68
C GLN A 36 -6.61 9.03 -39.75
N ASP A 37 -6.49 9.76 -38.64
CA ASP A 37 -6.61 11.22 -38.69
C ASP A 37 -5.24 11.78 -39.05
N ASP A 38 -5.13 12.32 -40.27
CA ASP A 38 -3.97 13.05 -40.81
C ASP A 38 -3.72 14.39 -40.07
N GLY A 39 -3.90 14.42 -38.75
CA GLY A 39 -3.67 15.59 -37.90
C GLY A 39 -4.92 16.32 -37.44
N HIS A 40 -6.11 15.70 -37.50
CA HIS A 40 -7.29 16.25 -36.82
C HIS A 40 -7.13 16.10 -35.30
N LYS A 41 -6.49 17.10 -34.69
CA LYS A 41 -6.27 17.19 -33.24
C LYS A 41 -7.60 17.30 -32.46
N ASN A 42 -8.72 17.53 -33.14
CA ASN A 42 -9.97 17.93 -32.50
C ASN A 42 -10.85 16.76 -32.01
N SER A 43 -10.28 15.58 -31.75
CA SER A 43 -11.03 14.44 -31.20
C SER A 43 -10.16 13.50 -30.37
N ALA A 44 -10.80 12.68 -29.55
CA ALA A 44 -10.15 11.63 -28.77
C ALA A 44 -10.87 10.29 -28.90
N ILE A 45 -10.16 9.25 -29.37
CA ILE A 45 -10.72 7.89 -29.51
C ILE A 45 -10.55 7.12 -28.21
N ILE A 46 -11.64 6.52 -27.72
CA ILE A 46 -11.65 5.68 -26.53
C ILE A 46 -10.93 4.35 -26.80
N SER A 47 -9.84 4.08 -26.07
CA SER A 47 -9.05 2.85 -26.18
C SER A 47 -9.51 1.74 -25.24
N LYS A 48 -9.89 2.10 -24.01
CA LYS A 48 -10.34 1.15 -22.99
C LYS A 48 -11.37 1.79 -22.08
N LEU A 49 -12.29 0.96 -21.64
CA LEU A 49 -13.27 1.25 -20.60
C LEU A 49 -13.09 0.29 -19.43
N SER A 50 -13.12 0.84 -18.22
CA SER A 50 -13.14 0.06 -16.98
C SER A 50 -14.57 -0.36 -16.67
N GLU A 51 -14.81 -1.65 -16.45
CA GLU A 51 -16.12 -2.22 -16.10
C GLU A 51 -16.72 -1.61 -14.82
N SER A 52 -15.87 -1.15 -13.91
CA SER A 52 -16.28 -0.50 -12.66
C SER A 52 -16.56 1.00 -12.76
N GLY A 53 -16.34 1.60 -13.94
CA GLY A 53 -16.46 3.04 -14.13
C GLY A 53 -17.89 3.46 -14.51
N PRO A 54 -18.35 4.67 -14.11
CA PRO A 54 -19.68 5.18 -14.48
C PRO A 54 -19.84 5.43 -16.00
N ALA A 55 -18.75 5.42 -16.77
CA ALA A 55 -18.82 5.49 -18.23
C ALA A 55 -19.15 4.13 -18.88
N PHE A 56 -19.05 3.03 -18.14
CA PHE A 56 -19.33 1.69 -18.68
C PHE A 56 -20.82 1.55 -19.03
N GLY A 57 -21.09 1.08 -20.25
CA GLY A 57 -22.45 0.97 -20.80
C GLY A 57 -23.01 2.24 -21.44
N LEU A 58 -22.40 3.41 -21.21
CA LEU A 58 -22.79 4.68 -21.85
C LEU A 58 -21.86 5.08 -23.00
N LEU A 59 -20.59 4.68 -22.90
CA LEU A 59 -19.58 4.84 -23.93
C LEU A 59 -19.12 3.48 -24.41
N ASN A 60 -18.62 3.41 -25.64
CA ASN A 60 -18.03 2.22 -26.24
C ASN A 60 -16.59 2.46 -26.68
N VAL A 61 -15.80 1.39 -26.72
CA VAL A 61 -14.43 1.43 -27.25
C VAL A 61 -14.49 1.72 -28.76
N GLY A 62 -13.64 2.65 -29.21
CA GLY A 62 -13.60 3.12 -30.60
C GLY A 62 -14.51 4.32 -30.91
N GLU A 63 -15.36 4.75 -29.98
CA GLU A 63 -16.09 6.01 -30.14
C GLU A 63 -15.13 7.21 -30.01
N ARG A 64 -15.41 8.28 -30.77
CA ARG A 64 -14.66 9.55 -30.69
C ARG A 64 -15.39 10.54 -29.82
N ILE A 65 -14.68 11.14 -28.87
CA ILE A 65 -15.19 12.28 -28.10
C ILE A 65 -14.79 13.57 -28.82
N LEU A 66 -15.78 14.42 -29.12
CA LEU A 66 -15.60 15.73 -29.74
C LEU A 66 -15.60 16.87 -28.73
N SER A 67 -16.53 16.84 -27.77
CA SER A 67 -16.61 17.88 -26.74
C SER A 67 -17.12 17.35 -25.41
N VAL A 68 -16.68 18.00 -24.33
CA VAL A 68 -17.05 17.69 -22.95
C VAL A 68 -17.56 18.97 -22.30
N GLN A 69 -18.82 18.96 -21.85
CA GLN A 69 -19.52 20.13 -21.30
C GLN A 69 -19.50 21.38 -22.21
N GLY A 70 -19.49 21.17 -23.52
CA GLY A 70 -19.44 22.25 -24.51
C GLY A 70 -18.03 22.77 -24.81
N CYS A 71 -16.99 22.25 -24.15
CA CYS A 71 -15.61 22.51 -24.51
C CYS A 71 -15.13 21.49 -25.55
N ASP A 72 -14.67 21.97 -26.70
CA ASP A 72 -14.12 21.12 -27.75
C ASP A 72 -12.80 20.48 -27.31
N VAL A 73 -12.63 19.21 -27.69
CA VAL A 73 -11.47 18.40 -27.34
C VAL A 73 -10.36 18.66 -28.35
N GLU A 74 -9.20 19.13 -27.89
CA GLU A 74 -8.00 19.34 -28.73
C GLU A 74 -7.06 18.12 -28.76
N GLY A 75 -7.49 17.00 -28.19
CA GLY A 75 -6.79 15.72 -28.27
C GLY A 75 -7.01 14.82 -27.07
N PRO A 76 -6.39 13.63 -27.04
CA PRO A 76 -6.66 12.61 -26.02
C PRO A 76 -6.27 13.05 -24.61
N LEU A 77 -5.17 13.80 -24.46
CA LEU A 77 -4.75 14.34 -23.17
C LEU A 77 -5.69 15.44 -22.69
N HIS A 78 -6.17 16.30 -23.61
CA HIS A 78 -7.11 17.36 -23.28
C HIS A 78 -8.48 16.78 -22.87
N ALA A 79 -8.99 15.78 -23.61
CA ALA A 79 -10.19 15.04 -23.23
C ALA A 79 -10.07 14.42 -21.83
N ALA A 80 -8.95 13.73 -21.55
CA ALA A 80 -8.71 13.11 -20.25
C ALA A 80 -8.68 14.15 -19.12
N ARG A 81 -8.15 15.35 -19.39
CA ARG A 81 -8.14 16.46 -18.44
C ARG A 81 -9.54 17.01 -18.18
N LEU A 82 -10.31 17.34 -19.23
CA LEU A 82 -11.67 17.84 -19.11
C LEU A 82 -12.56 16.87 -18.30
N LEU A 83 -12.47 15.58 -18.60
CA LEU A 83 -13.22 14.55 -17.87
C LEU A 83 -12.79 14.41 -16.40
N ARG A 84 -11.52 14.68 -16.08
CA ARG A 84 -11.02 14.63 -14.70
C ARG A 84 -11.44 15.85 -13.89
N GLU A 85 -11.39 17.04 -14.48
CA GLU A 85 -11.70 18.31 -13.81
C GLU A 85 -13.21 18.53 -13.62
N SER A 86 -14.03 17.96 -14.51
CA SER A 86 -15.48 18.09 -14.43
C SER A 86 -16.11 17.26 -13.29
N GLU A 87 -17.24 17.71 -12.77
CA GLU A 87 -18.06 17.03 -11.74
C GLU A 87 -19.56 17.15 -12.05
N GLY A 88 -20.39 16.31 -11.45
CA GLY A 88 -21.84 16.29 -11.68
C GLY A 88 -22.23 15.65 -13.02
N TYR A 89 -23.24 16.22 -13.68
CA TYR A 89 -23.71 15.73 -14.98
C TYR A 89 -22.82 16.22 -16.12
N LEU A 90 -22.07 15.30 -16.70
CA LEU A 90 -21.20 15.50 -17.86
C LEU A 90 -22.03 15.36 -19.13
N ARG A 91 -22.00 16.39 -19.99
CA ARG A 91 -22.57 16.33 -21.34
C ARG A 91 -21.44 16.06 -22.32
N ILE A 92 -21.40 14.86 -22.89
CA ILE A 92 -20.33 14.44 -23.80
C ILE A 92 -20.93 14.33 -25.20
N VAL A 93 -20.35 15.05 -26.16
CA VAL A 93 -20.68 14.89 -27.59
C VAL A 93 -19.69 13.91 -28.19
N LYS A 94 -20.21 12.84 -28.79
CA LYS A 94 -19.42 11.75 -29.35
C LYS A 94 -19.87 11.39 -30.76
N ILE A 95 -18.97 10.80 -31.54
CA ILE A 95 -19.25 10.14 -32.82
C ILE A 95 -19.20 8.62 -32.57
N PRO A 96 -20.16 7.85 -33.12
CA PRO A 96 -20.16 6.39 -33.02
C PRO A 96 -18.89 5.77 -33.60
N THR A 97 -18.60 4.53 -33.18
CA THR A 97 -17.45 3.77 -33.66
C THR A 97 -17.51 3.57 -35.17
N ARG A 98 -16.39 3.80 -35.88
CA ARG A 98 -16.31 3.54 -37.32
C ARG A 98 -16.44 2.03 -37.60
N ALA A 99 -16.99 1.68 -38.77
CA ALA A 99 -17.20 0.29 -39.18
C ALA A 99 -15.88 -0.50 -39.30
N ASP A 100 -14.79 0.18 -39.66
CA ASP A 100 -13.47 -0.42 -39.87
C ASP A 100 -12.64 -0.53 -38.57
N PHE A 101 -13.07 0.12 -37.48
CA PHE A 101 -12.36 0.10 -36.19
C PHE A 101 -12.18 -1.34 -35.67
N ALA A 102 -13.20 -2.18 -35.81
CA ALA A 102 -13.14 -3.57 -35.37
C ALA A 102 -12.06 -4.37 -36.13
N ALA A 103 -11.96 -4.18 -37.44
CA ALA A 103 -10.95 -4.82 -38.28
C ALA A 103 -9.53 -4.30 -37.97
N ASN A 104 -9.42 -2.99 -37.68
CA ASN A 104 -8.14 -2.32 -37.45
C ASN A 104 -7.69 -2.31 -35.98
N LYS A 105 -8.46 -2.88 -35.05
CA LYS A 105 -8.20 -2.81 -33.60
C LYS A 105 -6.77 -3.22 -33.21
N ASN A 106 -6.23 -4.27 -33.84
CA ASN A 106 -4.87 -4.74 -33.57
C ASN A 106 -3.80 -3.73 -34.03
N ARG A 107 -4.05 -3.04 -35.15
CA ARG A 107 -3.17 -1.99 -35.67
C ARG A 107 -3.14 -0.79 -34.73
N TYR A 108 -4.30 -0.38 -34.19
CA TYR A 108 -4.37 0.66 -33.15
C TYR A 108 -3.53 0.30 -31.91
N ALA A 109 -3.63 -0.94 -31.44
CA ALA A 109 -2.86 -1.42 -30.29
C ALA A 109 -1.35 -1.47 -30.58
N GLN A 110 -0.94 -1.86 -31.78
CA GLN A 110 0.47 -1.87 -32.20
C GLN A 110 1.05 -0.45 -32.24
N ILE A 111 0.32 0.52 -32.79
CA ILE A 111 0.74 1.92 -32.87
C ILE A 111 0.85 2.53 -31.48
N GLU A 112 -0.07 2.22 -30.57
CA GLU A 112 0.03 2.65 -29.17
C GLU A 112 1.26 2.04 -28.47
N ALA A 113 1.52 0.76 -28.69
CA ALA A 113 2.70 0.08 -28.14
C ALA A 113 4.01 0.67 -28.70
N GLU A 114 4.06 0.98 -29.99
CA GLU A 114 5.20 1.62 -30.64
C GLU A 114 5.41 3.06 -30.14
N ALA A 115 4.32 3.85 -30.02
CA ALA A 115 4.38 5.19 -29.45
C ALA A 115 4.85 5.17 -27.98
N ALA A 116 4.45 4.15 -27.21
CA ALA A 116 4.93 3.96 -25.84
C ALA A 116 6.42 3.59 -25.82
N ARG A 117 6.89 2.72 -26.72
CA ARG A 117 8.32 2.40 -26.88
C ARG A 117 9.14 3.63 -27.27
N ARG A 118 8.69 4.40 -28.27
CA ARG A 118 9.35 5.65 -28.69
C ARG A 118 9.39 6.68 -27.57
N ALA A 119 8.33 6.79 -26.77
CA ALA A 119 8.33 7.68 -25.60
C ALA A 119 9.33 7.23 -24.51
N LEU A 120 9.52 5.91 -24.32
CA LEU A 120 10.53 5.38 -23.42
C LEU A 120 11.95 5.58 -23.96
N GLU A 121 12.15 5.45 -25.27
CA GLU A 121 13.44 5.67 -25.92
C GLU A 121 13.85 7.14 -25.91
N GLN A 122 12.89 8.06 -26.15
CA GLN A 122 13.10 9.50 -26.03
C GLN A 122 13.35 9.95 -24.59
N ALA A 123 12.85 9.20 -23.60
CA ALA A 123 13.27 9.32 -22.22
C ALA A 123 14.67 8.71 -22.04
N LEU A 124 15.68 9.37 -22.61
CA LEU A 124 17.08 8.94 -22.71
C LEU A 124 17.59 8.13 -21.49
N PRO A 125 18.20 6.96 -21.71
CA PRO A 125 18.96 6.23 -20.69
C PRO A 125 20.29 6.96 -20.45
N GLY A 126 20.26 8.02 -19.65
CA GLY A 126 21.43 8.86 -19.41
C GLY A 126 21.22 9.99 -18.42
N GLN A 127 19.97 10.38 -18.13
CA GLN A 127 19.66 11.06 -16.88
C GLN A 127 19.57 10.01 -15.76
N THR A 128 20.72 9.49 -15.35
CA THR A 128 20.80 9.03 -13.96
C THR A 128 20.47 10.24 -13.09
N PRO A 129 19.55 10.14 -12.12
CA PRO A 129 19.44 11.18 -11.11
C PRO A 129 20.83 11.31 -10.51
N GLN A 130 21.51 12.44 -10.74
CA GLN A 130 22.79 12.71 -10.10
C GLN A 130 22.54 12.53 -8.60
N MET A 131 23.07 11.45 -8.02
CA MET A 131 23.25 11.38 -6.58
C MET A 131 24.30 12.44 -6.27
N THR A 132 23.84 13.66 -6.02
CA THR A 132 24.71 14.69 -5.45
C THR A 132 25.29 14.12 -4.16
N PRO A 133 26.61 14.23 -3.94
CA PRO A 133 27.25 13.70 -2.76
C PRO A 133 26.54 14.24 -1.52
N ARG A 134 26.12 13.30 -0.67
CA ARG A 134 25.50 13.50 0.63
C ARG A 134 26.42 14.41 1.45
N THR A 135 26.13 15.70 1.43
CA THR A 135 26.73 16.65 2.35
C THR A 135 25.91 16.57 3.63
N ASP A 136 26.28 15.63 4.50
CA ASP A 136 25.84 15.57 5.90
C ASP A 136 26.44 16.75 6.69
N ALA A 137 26.22 17.98 6.22
CA ALA A 137 26.55 19.19 6.97
C ALA A 137 25.33 19.60 7.78
N ALA A 138 25.37 19.32 9.09
CA ALA A 138 24.38 19.77 10.05
C ALA A 138 24.20 21.29 9.96
N THR A 139 23.07 21.72 9.41
CA THR A 139 22.71 23.14 9.41
C THR A 139 22.30 23.52 10.83
N PRO A 140 22.92 24.53 11.47
CA PRO A 140 22.54 24.94 12.81
C PRO A 140 21.13 25.52 12.78
N ARG A 141 20.21 24.87 13.51
CA ARG A 141 18.88 25.42 13.81
C ARG A 141 19.06 26.69 14.64
N GLY A 142 18.69 27.83 14.08
CA GLY A 142 18.55 29.07 14.83
C GLY A 142 17.44 28.96 15.88
N PRO A 143 17.61 29.53 17.09
CA PRO A 143 16.56 29.60 18.09
C PRO A 143 15.61 30.74 17.72
N ASN A 144 14.45 30.43 17.14
CA ASN A 144 13.20 31.23 17.18
C ASN A 144 12.18 30.75 16.14
N ALA A 145 11.70 29.52 16.30
CA ALA A 145 10.48 29.08 15.60
C ALA A 145 9.48 28.55 16.65
N SER A 146 8.97 29.46 17.48
CA SER A 146 7.78 29.22 18.29
C SER A 146 6.55 29.35 17.41
N SER A 147 5.82 28.24 17.31
CA SER A 147 4.45 28.17 16.81
C SER A 147 3.49 28.78 17.84
N THR A 148 2.66 29.72 17.43
CA THR A 148 1.47 30.15 18.19
C THR A 148 0.20 29.71 17.48
N PRO A 149 -0.78 29.11 18.17
CA PRO A 149 -2.17 29.24 17.80
C PRO A 149 -2.80 30.44 18.51
N LEU A 150 -3.74 31.10 17.82
CA LEU A 150 -4.62 32.12 18.36
C LEU A 150 -5.36 31.61 19.60
N LEU A 151 -5.28 32.34 20.72
CA LEU A 151 -6.41 32.47 21.63
C LEU A 151 -6.31 33.79 22.42
N THR A 152 -7.46 34.44 22.46
CA THR A 152 -7.86 35.64 23.20
C THR A 152 -7.40 35.72 24.66
N GLY A 153 -6.97 36.90 25.09
CA GLY A 153 -6.86 37.23 26.51
C GLY A 153 -6.09 38.52 26.78
N LEU A 154 -6.81 39.61 27.08
CA LEU A 154 -6.26 40.78 27.75
C LEU A 154 -5.47 40.36 29.01
N ARG A 155 -4.23 40.84 29.15
CA ARG A 155 -3.58 40.98 30.46
C ARG A 155 -2.58 42.15 30.47
N VAL A 156 -3.04 43.22 31.09
CA VAL A 156 -2.40 44.07 32.12
C VAL A 156 -0.86 44.16 32.13
N LEU A 157 -0.39 45.39 31.90
CA LEU A 157 0.90 45.97 32.30
C LEU A 157 1.10 45.89 33.83
N ASN A 158 2.11 45.16 34.31
CA ASN A 158 2.98 45.51 35.45
C ASN A 158 3.88 44.34 35.90
N GLY A 159 5.13 44.66 36.29
CA GLY A 159 6.07 43.77 36.96
C GLY A 159 7.48 43.83 36.34
N ALA A 160 8.33 44.78 36.71
CA ALA A 160 9.30 44.67 37.81
C ALA A 160 10.31 43.52 37.62
N GLN A 161 11.51 43.85 37.14
CA GLN A 161 12.67 42.96 37.13
C GLN A 161 13.32 42.94 38.52
N PRO A 162 13.74 41.77 39.05
CA PRO A 162 14.62 41.72 40.20
C PRO A 162 16.08 41.95 39.80
N ALA A 163 16.72 42.87 40.52
CA ALA A 163 18.15 43.10 40.50
C ALA A 163 18.90 41.85 40.98
N GLN A 164 19.82 41.34 40.17
CA GLN A 164 20.81 40.37 40.63
C GLN A 164 21.96 41.12 41.29
N GLN A 165 22.05 40.99 42.61
CA GLN A 165 23.20 41.36 43.41
C GLN A 165 24.31 40.32 43.17
N GLY A 166 25.30 40.68 42.35
CA GLY A 166 26.58 39.99 42.29
C GLY A 166 27.54 40.64 43.28
N ALA A 167 27.83 39.94 44.38
CA ALA A 167 28.80 40.36 45.38
C ALA A 167 30.20 40.43 44.75
N LEU A 168 30.76 41.64 44.71
CA LEU A 168 32.16 41.88 44.38
C LEU A 168 33.00 41.62 45.63
N ASN A 169 33.76 40.52 45.61
CA ASN A 169 34.80 40.24 46.59
C ASN A 169 36.02 41.12 46.24
N LEU A 170 36.14 42.27 46.91
CA LEU A 170 37.31 43.15 46.85
C LEU A 170 38.39 42.63 47.81
N GLY A 171 39.10 41.61 47.37
CA GLY A 171 40.40 41.22 47.95
C GLY A 171 41.49 42.12 47.40
N LEU A 172 41.86 43.15 48.17
CA LEU A 172 42.99 44.04 47.94
C LEU A 172 44.32 43.28 48.12
N ASN A 173 44.96 42.88 47.02
CA ASN A 173 46.39 42.58 46.99
C ASN A 173 47.10 43.69 46.22
N LEU A 174 47.75 44.59 46.96
CA LEU A 174 48.37 45.83 46.48
C LEU A 174 49.75 45.62 45.82
N THR A 175 50.16 44.38 45.57
CA THR A 175 51.49 44.03 45.02
C THR A 175 51.47 43.47 43.60
N GLU A 176 50.30 43.33 42.96
CA GLU A 176 50.17 42.87 41.56
C GLU A 176 49.79 43.98 40.55
N MET A 177 49.74 45.25 40.99
CA MET A 177 49.29 46.37 40.13
C MET A 177 50.27 46.77 39.01
N THR A 178 51.53 46.33 39.03
CA THR A 178 52.52 46.72 38.01
C THR A 178 52.56 45.78 36.80
N GLU A 179 52.20 44.50 36.96
CA GLU A 179 52.08 43.57 35.81
C GLU A 179 50.72 43.64 35.13
N SER A 180 49.65 43.93 35.88
CA SER A 180 48.29 44.08 35.32
C SER A 180 48.16 45.32 34.42
N ALA A 181 48.89 46.39 34.71
CA ALA A 181 48.92 47.60 33.88
C ALA A 181 49.56 47.35 32.50
N LYS A 182 50.61 46.51 32.39
CA LYS A 182 51.21 46.14 31.09
C LYS A 182 50.27 45.28 30.25
N LYS A 183 49.56 44.31 30.87
CA LYS A 183 48.54 43.50 30.17
C LYS A 183 47.33 44.30 29.72
N GLN A 184 46.92 45.35 30.46
CA GLN A 184 45.86 46.26 30.02
C GLN A 184 46.27 47.12 28.82
N VAL A 185 47.54 47.56 28.76
CA VAL A 185 48.05 48.32 27.60
C VAL A 185 48.16 47.45 26.35
N GLU A 186 48.60 46.19 26.47
CA GLU A 186 48.62 45.24 25.33
C GLU A 186 47.19 44.86 24.87
N GLY A 187 46.24 44.71 25.80
CA GLY A 187 44.83 44.50 25.48
C GLY A 187 44.17 45.69 24.78
N LEU A 188 44.55 46.92 25.13
CA LEU A 188 44.09 48.14 24.45
C LEU A 188 44.63 48.22 23.01
N GLN A 189 45.88 47.82 22.78
CA GLN A 189 46.46 47.81 21.44
C GLN A 189 45.78 46.80 20.50
N GLN A 190 45.41 45.62 21.02
CA GLN A 190 44.61 44.63 20.26
C GLN A 190 43.18 45.11 20.00
N ASN A 191 42.57 45.83 20.95
CA ASN A 191 41.24 46.41 20.77
C ASN A 191 41.21 47.56 19.76
N ILE A 192 42.27 48.38 19.70
CA ILE A 192 42.42 49.44 18.69
C ILE A 192 42.59 48.83 17.29
N GLY A 193 43.34 47.72 17.16
CA GLY A 193 43.44 46.96 15.91
C GLY A 193 42.08 46.43 15.43
N ASN A 194 41.27 45.89 16.34
CA ASN A 194 39.92 45.41 16.04
C ASN A 194 38.94 46.54 15.69
N LEU A 195 39.08 47.72 16.31
CA LEU A 195 38.29 48.92 16.00
C LEU A 195 38.65 49.48 14.62
N SER A 196 39.93 49.48 14.25
CA SER A 196 40.40 49.89 12.92
C SER A 196 39.88 48.97 11.81
N ALA A 197 39.91 47.65 12.02
CA ALA A 197 39.34 46.68 11.09
C ALA A 197 37.81 46.85 10.94
N ARG A 198 37.11 47.20 12.03
CA ARG A 198 35.67 47.44 12.00
C ARG A 198 35.30 48.78 11.34
N ALA A 199 36.11 49.82 11.53
CA ALA A 199 35.93 51.12 10.91
C ALA A 199 36.17 51.05 9.39
N THR A 200 37.24 50.39 8.96
CA THR A 200 37.54 50.17 7.52
C THR A 200 36.44 49.34 6.84
N ALA A 201 35.90 48.32 7.51
CA ALA A 201 34.74 47.57 7.01
C ALA A 201 33.47 48.43 6.91
N PHE A 202 33.28 49.40 7.81
CA PHE A 202 32.15 50.32 7.77
C PHE A 202 32.25 51.31 6.59
N PHE A 203 33.42 51.93 6.40
CA PHE A 203 33.64 52.87 5.29
C PHE A 203 33.60 52.20 3.92
N GLY A 204 34.12 50.97 3.79
CA GLY A 204 33.96 50.18 2.57
C GLY A 204 32.48 49.94 2.21
N LYS A 205 31.63 49.70 3.22
CA LYS A 205 30.18 49.50 3.05
C LYS A 205 29.44 50.76 2.62
N VAL A 206 29.90 51.93 3.09
CA VAL A 206 29.36 53.24 2.68
C VAL A 206 29.80 53.58 1.24
N GLY A 207 31.03 53.24 0.85
CA GLY A 207 31.49 53.36 -0.55
C GLY A 207 30.67 52.51 -1.53
N GLU A 208 30.27 51.30 -1.13
CA GLU A 208 29.33 50.44 -1.89
C GLU A 208 27.87 50.95 -1.87
N MET A 209 27.57 51.97 -1.05
CA MET A 209 26.27 52.63 -1.01
C MET A 209 26.11 53.79 -1.97
N LEU A 210 27.21 54.37 -2.45
CA LEU A 210 27.14 55.42 -3.46
C LEU A 210 26.61 54.84 -4.79
N PRO A 211 25.64 55.51 -5.44
CA PRO A 211 24.98 55.00 -6.64
C PRO A 211 25.85 55.20 -7.90
N THR A 212 27.04 54.62 -7.90
CA THR A 212 27.84 54.47 -9.13
C THR A 212 27.24 53.38 -10.01
N GLU A 213 27.41 53.47 -11.33
CA GLU A 213 26.90 52.48 -12.28
C GLU A 213 27.43 51.06 -11.98
N ASP A 214 28.68 50.94 -11.54
CA ASP A 214 29.27 49.66 -11.16
C ASP A 214 28.65 49.07 -9.89
N ASN A 215 28.32 49.92 -8.90
CA ASN A 215 27.59 49.49 -7.71
C ASN A 215 26.16 49.04 -8.04
N LYS A 216 25.48 49.69 -9.00
CA LYS A 216 24.16 49.25 -9.49
C LYS A 216 24.24 47.88 -10.16
N LYS A 217 25.22 47.66 -11.05
CA LYS A 217 25.46 46.37 -11.71
C LYS A 217 25.78 45.27 -10.70
N LYS A 218 26.66 45.54 -9.72
CA LYS A 218 27.01 44.59 -8.64
C LYS A 218 25.78 44.22 -7.81
N ARG A 219 24.95 45.19 -7.42
CA ARG A 219 23.71 44.93 -6.67
C ARG A 219 22.69 44.12 -7.47
N ALA A 220 22.52 44.42 -8.76
CA ALA A 220 21.65 43.66 -9.65
C ALA A 220 22.12 42.20 -9.78
N ALA A 221 23.43 41.99 -10.03
CA ALA A 221 24.03 40.67 -10.11
C ALA A 221 23.84 39.86 -8.81
N LEU A 222 24.09 40.47 -7.65
CA LEU A 222 23.86 39.82 -6.34
C LEU A 222 22.40 39.46 -6.12
N ARG A 223 21.46 40.33 -6.55
CA ARG A 223 20.02 40.04 -6.46
C ARG A 223 19.66 38.83 -7.32
N ILE A 224 20.15 38.78 -8.56
CA ILE A 224 19.94 37.66 -9.49
C ILE A 224 20.53 36.36 -8.91
N GLN A 225 21.76 36.40 -8.40
CA GLN A 225 22.41 35.23 -7.79
C GLN A 225 21.65 34.74 -6.55
N ARG A 226 21.20 35.65 -5.68
CA ARG A 226 20.38 35.29 -4.50
C ARG A 226 19.05 34.67 -4.92
N SER A 227 18.35 35.26 -5.89
CA SER A 227 17.09 34.68 -6.39
C SER A 227 17.30 33.31 -7.04
N TYR A 228 18.40 33.13 -7.79
CA TYR A 228 18.73 31.85 -8.41
C TYR A 228 19.05 30.77 -7.37
N ARG A 229 19.86 31.08 -6.36
CA ARG A 229 20.14 30.14 -5.25
C ARG A 229 18.88 29.75 -4.49
N ALA A 230 17.99 30.72 -4.23
CA ALA A 230 16.71 30.45 -3.59
C ALA A 230 15.79 29.59 -4.48
N PHE A 231 15.78 29.83 -5.80
CA PHE A 231 15.04 29.04 -6.76
C PHE A 231 15.56 27.59 -6.82
N ALA A 232 16.88 27.39 -6.91
CA ALA A 232 17.51 26.08 -6.91
C ALA A 232 17.22 25.30 -5.60
N ALA A 233 17.31 25.97 -4.44
CA ALA A 233 16.98 25.36 -3.15
C ALA A 233 15.50 24.95 -3.05
N ARG A 234 14.58 25.75 -3.62
CA ARG A 234 13.16 25.39 -3.71
C ARG A 234 12.96 24.17 -4.61
N GLY A 235 13.67 24.09 -5.73
CA GLY A 235 13.67 22.92 -6.62
C GLY A 235 13.99 21.63 -5.86
N HIS A 236 15.14 21.59 -5.19
CA HIS A 236 15.55 20.44 -4.37
C HIS A 236 14.55 20.11 -3.26
N PHE A 237 14.03 21.11 -2.56
CA PHE A 237 13.01 20.87 -1.53
C PHE A 237 11.74 20.21 -2.09
N HIS A 238 11.29 20.62 -3.28
CA HIS A 238 10.12 20.02 -3.92
C HIS A 238 10.39 18.58 -4.37
N GLU A 239 11.59 18.30 -4.87
CA GLU A 239 12.02 16.94 -5.23
C GLU A 239 12.05 16.01 -4.01
N GLU A 240 12.70 16.44 -2.92
CA GLU A 240 12.76 15.68 -1.67
C GLU A 240 11.37 15.46 -1.07
N ARG A 241 10.54 16.51 -1.04
CA ARG A 241 9.14 16.40 -0.59
C ARG A 241 8.36 15.43 -1.46
N GLY A 242 8.54 15.46 -2.78
CA GLY A 242 7.93 14.52 -3.72
C GLY A 242 8.34 13.09 -3.43
N ALA A 243 9.64 12.84 -3.24
CA ALA A 243 10.19 11.53 -2.91
C ALA A 243 9.63 10.98 -1.59
N VAL A 244 9.55 11.81 -0.55
CA VAL A 244 8.96 11.42 0.76
C VAL A 244 7.48 11.05 0.61
N LEU A 245 6.71 11.83 -0.16
CA LEU A 245 5.29 11.51 -0.41
C LEU A 245 5.12 10.19 -1.17
N MET A 246 5.98 9.91 -2.16
CA MET A 246 5.98 8.62 -2.85
C MET A 246 6.28 7.45 -1.92
N LEU A 247 7.28 7.59 -1.03
CA LEU A 247 7.63 6.57 -0.04
C LEU A 247 6.46 6.31 0.93
N GLN A 248 5.82 7.38 1.43
CA GLN A 248 4.65 7.27 2.30
C GLN A 248 3.47 6.60 1.59
N ALA A 249 3.21 6.95 0.33
CA ALA A 249 2.17 6.33 -0.47
C ALA A 249 2.44 4.84 -0.70
N ALA A 250 3.70 4.47 -0.99
CA ALA A 250 4.13 3.08 -1.13
C ALA A 250 3.93 2.28 0.17
N ALA A 251 4.32 2.84 1.32
CA ALA A 251 4.12 2.22 2.63
C ALA A 251 2.62 2.00 2.95
N ARG A 252 1.77 3.00 2.67
CA ARG A 252 0.31 2.87 2.84
C ARG A 252 -0.27 1.79 1.93
N ARG A 253 0.17 1.71 0.67
CA ARG A 253 -0.23 0.66 -0.27
C ARG A 253 0.17 -0.73 0.22
N HIS A 254 1.40 -0.89 0.70
CA HIS A 254 1.88 -2.16 1.25
C HIS A 254 1.03 -2.61 2.43
N LYS A 255 0.72 -1.70 3.38
CA LYS A 255 -0.17 -1.98 4.52
C LYS A 255 -1.59 -2.38 4.08
N ALA A 256 -2.14 -1.72 3.06
CA ALA A 256 -3.45 -2.10 2.52
C ALA A 256 -3.43 -3.49 1.88
N GLN A 257 -2.36 -3.83 1.16
CA GLN A 257 -2.19 -5.14 0.54
C GLN A 257 -2.04 -6.27 1.58
N THR A 258 -1.29 -6.05 2.67
CA THR A 258 -1.14 -7.07 3.73
C THR A 258 -2.47 -7.34 4.42
N ILE A 259 -3.27 -6.31 4.71
CA ILE A 259 -4.64 -6.47 5.25
C ILE A 259 -5.52 -7.25 4.28
N GLY A 260 -5.46 -6.93 2.98
CA GLY A 260 -6.21 -7.65 1.94
C GLY A 260 -5.82 -9.13 1.86
N LYS A 261 -4.52 -9.44 1.88
CA LYS A 261 -3.99 -10.82 1.91
C LYS A 261 -4.48 -11.56 3.17
N TYR A 262 -4.38 -10.94 4.34
CA TYR A 262 -4.85 -11.51 5.61
C TYR A 262 -6.35 -11.86 5.59
N LYS A 263 -7.19 -10.96 5.07
CA LYS A 263 -8.63 -11.22 4.92
C LYS A 263 -8.91 -12.39 3.96
N ARG A 264 -8.15 -12.52 2.86
CA ARG A 264 -8.29 -13.66 1.93
C ARG A 264 -7.86 -14.96 2.59
N THR A 265 -6.75 -14.97 3.33
CA THR A 265 -6.31 -16.16 4.07
C THR A 265 -7.33 -16.58 5.13
N LEU A 266 -7.95 -15.63 5.84
CA LEU A 266 -9.03 -15.93 6.79
C LEU A 266 -10.24 -16.58 6.12
N LYS A 267 -10.70 -16.03 4.99
CA LYS A 267 -11.81 -16.64 4.22
C LYS A 267 -11.47 -18.04 3.75
N HIS A 268 -10.26 -18.25 3.24
CA HIS A 268 -9.80 -19.56 2.80
C HIS A 268 -9.73 -20.56 3.96
N TRP A 269 -9.18 -20.14 5.10
CA TRP A 269 -9.10 -20.96 6.30
C TRP A 269 -10.49 -21.34 6.85
N ALA A 270 -11.43 -20.39 6.85
CA ALA A 270 -12.82 -20.65 7.21
C ALA A 270 -13.47 -21.67 6.25
N ALA A 271 -13.25 -21.53 4.94
CA ALA A 271 -13.76 -22.46 3.95
C ALA A 271 -13.21 -23.89 4.14
N ILE A 272 -11.90 -24.04 4.37
CA ILE A 272 -11.27 -25.33 4.70
C ILE A 272 -11.93 -25.95 5.93
N THR A 273 -12.08 -25.16 7.00
CA THR A 273 -12.67 -25.62 8.27
C THR A 273 -14.12 -26.10 8.07
N ILE A 274 -14.94 -25.36 7.32
CA ILE A 274 -16.31 -25.75 6.99
C ILE A 274 -16.32 -27.05 6.18
N GLN A 275 -15.48 -27.15 5.15
CA GLN A 275 -15.38 -28.34 4.30
C GLN A 275 -14.94 -29.57 5.09
N GLU A 276 -13.96 -29.45 5.97
CA GLU A 276 -13.51 -30.55 6.84
C GLU A 276 -14.60 -31.00 7.80
N ASN A 277 -15.29 -30.06 8.46
CA ASN A 277 -16.39 -30.37 9.35
C ASN A 277 -17.53 -31.08 8.62
N TRP A 278 -17.87 -30.64 7.41
CA TRP A 278 -18.87 -31.30 6.59
C TRP A 278 -18.45 -32.72 6.18
N ARG A 279 -17.19 -32.91 5.75
CA ARG A 279 -16.64 -34.25 5.44
C ARG A 279 -16.69 -35.17 6.65
N ARG A 280 -16.38 -34.67 7.85
CA ARG A 280 -16.48 -35.42 9.12
C ARG A 280 -17.94 -35.76 9.44
N HIS A 281 -18.86 -34.81 9.30
CA HIS A 281 -20.28 -35.03 9.51
C HIS A 281 -20.84 -36.10 8.56
N LYS A 282 -20.53 -36.00 7.26
CA LYS A 282 -20.93 -36.99 6.25
C LYS A 282 -20.42 -38.39 6.59
N LYS A 283 -19.16 -38.53 6.99
CA LYS A 283 -18.61 -39.83 7.45
C LYS A 283 -19.34 -40.37 8.69
N ARG A 284 -19.69 -39.51 9.64
CA ARG A 284 -20.47 -39.92 10.84
C ARG A 284 -21.86 -40.38 10.46
N LYS A 285 -22.55 -39.66 9.57
CA LYS A 285 -23.87 -40.02 9.06
C LYS A 285 -23.87 -41.39 8.37
N MET A 286 -22.94 -41.60 7.43
CA MET A 286 -22.79 -42.90 6.74
C MET A 286 -22.51 -44.06 7.72
N ARG A 287 -21.67 -43.84 8.73
CA ARG A 287 -21.40 -44.87 9.77
C ARG A 287 -22.62 -45.16 10.63
N ALA A 288 -23.41 -44.14 10.96
CA ALA A 288 -24.65 -44.31 11.72
C ALA A 288 -25.70 -45.10 10.91
N GLU A 289 -25.86 -44.77 9.63
CA GLU A 289 -26.73 -45.50 8.70
C GLU A 289 -26.29 -46.95 8.52
N GLN A 290 -24.99 -47.19 8.31
CA GLN A 290 -24.44 -48.55 8.19
C GLN A 290 -24.62 -49.36 9.49
N LYS A 291 -24.47 -48.72 10.65
CA LYS A 291 -24.73 -49.36 11.94
C LYS A 291 -26.21 -49.73 12.08
N ALA A 292 -27.12 -48.81 11.78
CA ALA A 292 -28.56 -49.06 11.83
C ALA A 292 -28.97 -50.24 10.93
N LEU A 293 -28.41 -50.32 9.71
CA LEU A 293 -28.65 -51.45 8.81
C LEU A 293 -28.16 -52.78 9.39
N ARG A 294 -26.99 -52.80 10.03
CA ARG A 294 -26.46 -54.00 10.71
C ARG A 294 -27.34 -54.41 11.90
N ASP A 295 -27.81 -53.44 12.66
CA ASP A 295 -28.69 -53.69 13.81
C ASP A 295 -30.02 -54.30 13.33
N GLN A 296 -30.61 -53.78 12.23
CA GLN A 296 -31.80 -54.35 11.59
C GLN A 296 -31.58 -55.79 11.07
N GLN A 297 -30.44 -56.05 10.43
CA GLN A 297 -30.10 -57.39 9.97
C GLN A 297 -29.93 -58.37 11.14
N ALA A 298 -29.30 -57.93 12.23
CA ALA A 298 -29.14 -58.74 13.43
C ALA A 298 -30.49 -59.04 14.10
N GLU A 299 -31.42 -58.09 14.12
CA GLU A 299 -32.79 -58.29 14.62
C GLU A 299 -33.58 -59.28 13.74
N ALA A 300 -33.52 -59.13 12.42
CA ALA A 300 -34.15 -60.07 11.50
C ALA A 300 -33.61 -61.50 11.65
N GLN A 301 -32.29 -61.65 11.82
CA GLN A 301 -31.67 -62.95 12.10
C GLN A 301 -32.09 -63.53 13.46
N ARG A 302 -32.26 -62.67 14.49
CA ARG A 302 -32.79 -63.12 15.79
C ARG A 302 -34.23 -63.63 15.66
N LEU A 303 -35.10 -62.90 14.97
CA LEU A 303 -36.48 -63.34 14.72
C LEU A 303 -36.52 -64.65 13.92
N GLN A 304 -35.67 -64.81 12.90
CA GLN A 304 -35.54 -66.06 12.16
C GLN A 304 -35.10 -67.22 13.06
N ALA A 305 -34.08 -67.01 13.90
CA ALA A 305 -33.63 -68.02 14.85
C ALA A 305 -34.70 -68.37 15.89
N GLU A 306 -35.48 -67.39 16.35
CA GLU A 306 -36.64 -67.61 17.23
C GLU A 306 -37.73 -68.45 16.53
N MET A 307 -38.05 -68.17 15.27
CA MET A 307 -38.99 -68.97 14.48
C MET A 307 -38.49 -70.40 14.25
N GLU A 308 -37.20 -70.58 13.92
CA GLU A 308 -36.60 -71.91 13.73
C GLU A 308 -36.57 -72.73 15.03
N THR A 309 -36.24 -72.09 16.16
CA THR A 309 -36.27 -72.77 17.47
C THR A 309 -37.67 -73.14 17.90
N ALA A 310 -38.69 -72.33 17.59
CA ALA A 310 -40.09 -72.67 17.79
C ALA A 310 -40.53 -73.86 16.92
N ALA A 311 -40.13 -73.89 15.64
CA ALA A 311 -40.47 -74.96 14.70
C ALA A 311 -39.85 -76.31 15.09
N ARG A 312 -38.67 -76.33 15.71
CA ARG A 312 -37.99 -77.57 16.12
C ARG A 312 -38.59 -78.25 17.37
N GLY A 313 -39.65 -77.69 17.97
CA GLY A 313 -40.37 -78.32 19.10
C GLY A 313 -39.55 -78.48 20.39
N ASN A 314 -38.28 -78.08 20.40
CA ASN A 314 -37.41 -78.15 21.55
C ASN A 314 -37.57 -76.88 22.39
N SER A 315 -38.76 -76.70 22.98
CA SER A 315 -39.03 -75.57 23.86
C SER A 315 -38.01 -75.61 24.99
N PRO A 316 -37.15 -74.61 25.19
CA PRO A 316 -36.24 -74.59 26.32
C PRO A 316 -37.09 -74.62 27.58
N SER A 317 -37.00 -75.74 28.32
CA SER A 317 -37.64 -75.97 29.61
C SER A 317 -37.52 -74.70 30.47
N ILE A 318 -38.61 -74.33 31.13
CA ILE A 318 -38.73 -73.13 31.99
C ILE A 318 -37.56 -73.00 32.98
N MET A 319 -36.90 -74.10 33.35
CA MET A 319 -35.75 -74.09 34.26
C MET A 319 -34.47 -73.42 33.70
N THR A 320 -34.23 -73.38 32.38
CA THR A 320 -33.01 -72.75 31.82
C THR A 320 -33.13 -71.24 31.59
N LYS A 321 -34.34 -70.68 31.64
CA LYS A 321 -34.54 -69.21 31.53
C LYS A 321 -34.21 -68.47 32.83
N LEU A 322 -34.24 -69.16 33.98
CA LEU A 322 -33.95 -68.57 35.29
C LEU A 322 -32.44 -68.49 35.62
N SER A 323 -31.58 -69.28 34.98
CA SER A 323 -30.13 -69.27 35.26
C SER A 323 -29.36 -68.16 34.54
N ARG A 324 -29.95 -67.52 33.52
CA ARG A 324 -29.27 -66.51 32.70
C ARG A 324 -29.60 -65.05 33.12
N SER A 325 -30.64 -64.84 33.92
CA SER A 325 -31.03 -63.51 34.45
C SER A 325 -30.25 -63.07 35.69
N LEU A 326 -29.30 -63.89 36.18
CA LEU A 326 -28.51 -63.59 37.38
C LEU A 326 -27.00 -63.45 37.14
N SER A 327 -26.54 -63.48 35.88
CA SER A 327 -25.14 -63.13 35.60
C SER A 327 -24.97 -61.61 35.61
N PHE A 328 -24.94 -61.06 36.83
CA PHE A 328 -24.32 -59.78 37.14
C PHE A 328 -22.87 -59.83 36.66
N THR A 329 -22.65 -59.53 35.39
CA THR A 329 -21.32 -59.29 34.85
C THR A 329 -20.82 -58.03 35.53
N LYS A 330 -19.91 -58.25 36.48
CA LYS A 330 -19.00 -57.30 37.10
C LYS A 330 -18.91 -56.03 36.27
N ARG A 331 -19.45 -54.95 36.83
CA ARG A 331 -19.19 -53.56 36.46
C ARG A 331 -17.67 -53.41 36.32
N ASN A 332 -17.18 -53.53 35.09
CA ASN A 332 -15.76 -53.37 34.78
C ASN A 332 -15.46 -51.90 35.08
N LYS A 333 -14.67 -51.68 36.14
CA LYS A 333 -14.23 -50.35 36.57
C LYS A 333 -13.68 -49.66 35.33
N LYS A 334 -14.32 -48.55 34.99
CA LYS A 334 -13.85 -47.53 34.07
C LYS A 334 -12.46 -47.11 34.56
N SER A 335 -11.41 -47.72 34.02
CA SER A 335 -10.06 -47.18 34.16
C SER A 335 -10.07 -45.85 33.43
N GLU A 336 -9.73 -44.80 34.18
CA GLU A 336 -9.50 -43.47 33.65
C GLU A 336 -8.33 -43.58 32.66
N GLY A 337 -8.68 -43.68 31.38
CA GLY A 337 -7.74 -43.59 30.28
C GLY A 337 -7.15 -42.19 30.28
N SER A 338 -6.00 -42.05 30.93
CA SER A 338 -5.09 -40.93 30.76
C SER A 338 -4.88 -40.69 29.27
N THR A 339 -5.17 -39.48 28.81
CA THR A 339 -4.74 -38.99 27.51
C THR A 339 -3.23 -39.23 27.35
N PRO A 340 -2.75 -39.97 26.33
CA PRO A 340 -1.33 -40.01 26.05
C PRO A 340 -0.95 -38.66 25.45
N ARG A 341 -0.22 -37.90 26.26
CA ARG A 341 0.55 -36.73 25.85
C ARG A 341 1.71 -37.25 24.99
N GLY A 342 1.50 -37.29 23.67
CA GLY A 342 2.54 -37.65 22.71
C GLY A 342 3.53 -36.50 22.52
N GLY A 343 4.70 -36.65 23.12
CA GLY A 343 5.95 -35.96 22.80
C GLY A 343 7.07 -37.00 22.67
N GLY A 344 8.02 -36.76 21.77
CA GLY A 344 9.08 -37.66 21.29
C GLY A 344 8.98 -37.74 19.77
N GLU A 345 9.78 -37.04 18.94
CA GLU A 345 11.25 -36.95 18.94
C GLU A 345 11.88 -38.33 19.15
N ASP A 346 11.99 -39.10 18.06
CA ASP A 346 13.29 -39.53 17.52
C ASP A 346 13.13 -40.22 16.16
N GLY A 347 14.19 -40.10 15.34
CA GLY A 347 14.16 -40.25 13.90
C GLY A 347 14.15 -41.67 13.34
N GLY A 348 13.92 -41.74 12.03
CA GLY A 348 14.06 -42.96 11.23
C GLY A 348 13.91 -42.63 9.75
N ALA A 349 15.03 -42.52 9.07
CA ALA A 349 15.11 -42.32 7.63
C ALA A 349 14.55 -43.54 6.88
N VAL A 350 13.59 -43.31 5.97
CA VAL A 350 13.41 -44.13 4.76
C VAL A 350 13.01 -43.18 3.63
N VAL A 351 13.97 -42.93 2.74
CA VAL A 351 13.75 -42.19 1.48
C VAL A 351 13.22 -43.21 0.48
N ASP A 352 11.90 -43.31 0.35
CA ASP A 352 11.29 -44.00 -0.77
C ASP A 352 11.15 -43.06 -1.96
N LYS A 353 12.01 -43.32 -2.95
CA LYS A 353 11.92 -42.79 -4.31
C LYS A 353 10.62 -43.28 -4.95
N LEU A 354 9.80 -42.36 -5.44
CA LEU A 354 8.87 -42.64 -6.54
C LEU A 354 9.18 -41.76 -7.75
N PRO A 355 8.96 -42.28 -8.97
CA PRO A 355 9.59 -41.80 -10.18
C PRO A 355 8.78 -40.69 -10.85
N THR A 356 9.47 -39.64 -11.27
CA THR A 356 8.98 -38.68 -12.26
C THR A 356 9.03 -39.30 -13.66
N PRO A 357 7.98 -39.17 -14.48
CA PRO A 357 8.00 -39.65 -15.85
C PRO A 357 8.86 -38.73 -16.74
N VAL A 358 9.67 -39.40 -17.54
CA VAL A 358 10.52 -38.87 -18.60
C VAL A 358 9.64 -38.34 -19.73
N LEU A 359 9.83 -37.08 -20.10
CA LEU A 359 9.38 -36.53 -21.39
C LEU A 359 10.61 -35.95 -22.08
N SER A 360 11.12 -36.76 -23.00
CA SER A 360 12.13 -36.45 -23.99
C SER A 360 11.54 -35.51 -25.06
N GLY A 361 12.32 -34.49 -25.42
CA GLY A 361 12.04 -33.59 -26.53
C GLY A 361 13.28 -32.77 -26.84
N ALA A 362 14.07 -33.24 -27.79
CA ALA A 362 15.34 -32.69 -28.23
C ALA A 362 15.18 -31.41 -29.08
N SER A 363 16.18 -30.51 -29.00
CA SER A 363 16.72 -29.64 -30.08
C SER A 363 17.48 -28.46 -29.43
N THR A 364 18.81 -28.52 -29.27
CA THR A 364 19.85 -27.95 -30.16
C THR A 364 19.69 -26.47 -30.51
N THR A 365 20.52 -25.60 -29.91
CA THR A 365 21.61 -24.87 -30.60
C THR A 365 22.41 -24.00 -29.61
N ALA A 366 23.70 -23.87 -29.93
CA ALA A 366 24.78 -23.17 -29.23
C ALA A 366 24.42 -21.73 -28.80
N SER A 367 25.04 -21.11 -27.80
CA SER A 367 26.45 -20.71 -27.82
C SER A 367 26.83 -19.87 -26.58
N GLU A 368 28.12 -19.93 -26.28
CA GLU A 368 28.94 -18.91 -25.60
C GLU A 368 28.93 -18.73 -24.08
N ALA A 369 30.14 -18.47 -23.61
CA ALA A 369 30.67 -18.74 -22.29
C ALA A 369 31.00 -17.46 -21.52
N SER A 370 31.19 -17.64 -20.21
CA SER A 370 31.89 -16.78 -19.22
C SER A 370 31.01 -15.86 -18.35
N PRO A 371 31.50 -15.41 -17.16
CA PRO A 371 32.04 -16.23 -16.08
C PRO A 371 31.33 -15.98 -14.73
N THR A 372 31.52 -16.94 -13.83
CA THR A 372 31.00 -17.03 -12.47
C THR A 372 31.49 -15.92 -11.54
N THR A 373 30.56 -15.22 -10.88
CA THR A 373 30.82 -14.46 -9.65
C THR A 373 29.92 -15.01 -8.54
N ALA A 374 30.53 -15.49 -7.46
CA ALA A 374 29.84 -16.18 -6.36
C ALA A 374 29.05 -15.18 -5.49
N GLU A 375 27.74 -15.42 -5.40
CA GLU A 375 26.78 -14.67 -4.58
C GLU A 375 26.72 -15.29 -3.17
N ALA A 376 27.14 -14.51 -2.17
CA ALA A 376 27.04 -14.87 -0.76
C ALA A 376 25.58 -14.75 -0.28
N THR A 377 24.98 -15.87 0.13
CA THR A 377 23.65 -15.91 0.73
C THR A 377 23.70 -15.52 2.22
N PRO A 378 22.85 -14.59 2.70
CA PRO A 378 22.78 -14.28 4.13
C PRO A 378 21.95 -15.33 4.88
N ALA A 379 22.55 -15.93 5.91
CA ALA A 379 21.93 -16.87 6.83
C ALA A 379 20.76 -16.22 7.60
N THR A 380 19.53 -16.60 7.26
CA THR A 380 18.33 -16.24 8.03
C THR A 380 18.26 -17.04 9.33
N LYS A 381 18.60 -16.40 10.46
CA LYS A 381 18.36 -16.91 11.81
C LYS A 381 16.85 -16.98 12.08
N LYS A 382 16.30 -18.20 12.14
CA LYS A 382 14.93 -18.46 12.61
C LYS A 382 14.88 -18.28 14.12
N ARG A 383 14.29 -17.18 14.61
CA ARG A 383 13.90 -17.04 16.03
C ARG A 383 12.55 -17.73 16.23
N SER A 384 12.53 -18.81 17.00
CA SER A 384 11.31 -19.44 17.48
C SER A 384 10.69 -18.57 18.58
N LEU A 385 9.53 -17.97 18.30
CA LEU A 385 8.70 -17.30 19.29
C LEU A 385 7.78 -18.33 19.94
N SER A 386 8.13 -18.77 21.15
CA SER A 386 7.27 -19.60 21.99
C SER A 386 6.14 -18.74 22.58
N PHE A 387 4.94 -18.86 22.03
CA PHE A 387 3.74 -18.29 22.64
C PHE A 387 3.19 -19.23 23.70
N THR A 388 3.47 -18.94 24.97
CA THR A 388 2.76 -19.53 26.10
C THR A 388 1.32 -19.01 26.11
N ARG A 389 0.37 -19.89 25.80
CA ARG A 389 -1.06 -19.59 25.73
C ARG A 389 -1.61 -19.42 27.16
N ARG A 390 -1.69 -18.19 27.65
CA ARG A 390 -2.35 -17.87 28.93
C ARG A 390 -3.86 -18.10 28.79
N LYS A 391 -4.37 -19.14 29.45
CA LYS A 391 -5.79 -19.50 29.51
C LYS A 391 -6.50 -18.46 30.39
N LYS A 392 -7.17 -17.48 29.78
CA LYS A 392 -8.03 -16.53 30.50
C LYS A 392 -9.33 -17.24 30.86
N ALA A 393 -9.58 -17.39 32.15
CA ALA A 393 -10.85 -17.88 32.68
C ALA A 393 -11.97 -16.93 32.26
N GLN A 394 -13.01 -17.49 31.65
CA GLN A 394 -14.20 -16.79 31.23
C GLN A 394 -15.16 -16.82 32.43
N ALA A 395 -15.24 -15.70 33.16
CA ALA A 395 -16.28 -15.49 34.15
C ALA A 395 -17.63 -15.35 33.42
N GLY A 396 -18.64 -16.06 33.92
CA GLY A 396 -20.00 -16.05 33.40
C GLY A 396 -20.57 -14.64 33.41
N GLY A 397 -21.12 -14.25 32.27
CA GLY A 397 -21.95 -13.06 32.10
C GLY A 397 -23.33 -13.54 31.66
N GLU A 398 -24.32 -13.04 32.38
CA GLU A 398 -25.68 -13.53 32.51
C GLU A 398 -26.52 -13.44 31.22
N ASN A 399 -27.46 -14.38 31.11
CA ASN A 399 -28.60 -14.32 30.22
C ASN A 399 -29.45 -13.09 30.54
N LEU A 400 -29.64 -12.22 29.56
CA LEU A 400 -30.76 -11.29 29.54
C LEU A 400 -31.65 -11.65 28.35
N ASP A 401 -32.68 -12.44 28.69
CA ASP A 401 -33.94 -12.52 27.98
C ASP A 401 -34.50 -11.12 27.75
N SER A 402 -34.74 -10.76 26.48
CA SER A 402 -35.70 -9.70 26.16
C SER A 402 -36.58 -10.18 25.00
N SER A 403 -37.71 -10.71 25.43
CA SER A 403 -38.93 -10.90 24.65
C SER A 403 -39.66 -9.56 24.48
N LYS A 404 -40.55 -9.50 23.47
CA LYS A 404 -41.56 -8.46 23.14
C LYS A 404 -41.01 -7.29 22.31
N GLN A 405 -41.64 -6.79 21.24
CA GLN A 405 -43.05 -6.63 20.85
C GLN A 405 -43.09 -6.50 19.30
N THR A 406 -43.90 -7.24 18.55
CA THR A 406 -45.16 -6.77 17.92
C THR A 406 -45.20 -5.29 17.51
N LEU A 407 -45.03 -5.01 16.22
CA LEU A 407 -46.03 -4.42 15.31
C LEU A 407 -45.57 -4.58 13.86
#